data_AF-A0A9Q8XL52-F1
#
_entry.id   AF-A0A9Q8XL52-F1
#
_cell.length_a   1.000
_cell.length_b   1.000
_cell.length_c   1.000
_cell.angle_alpha   90.00
_cell.angle_beta   90.00
_cell.angle_gamma   90.00
#
_symmetry.space_group_name_H-M   'P 1'
#
loop_
_entity.id
_entity.type
_entity.pdbx_description
1 polymer ?
#
loop_
_entity_poly.entity_id
_entity_poly.type
_entity_poly.pdbx_seq_one_letter_code
_entity_poly.pdbx_strand_id
1 'polypeptide(L)' 'MKPLCPICHTEMLERSNIHICPRNDIGDCSFDALSLGENEPASVLNQEQTMRELRSYTVSECK' A
#
# COMPACT_ATOMS: atom_id res chain seq x y z
N MET A 1 -7.74 6.70 -23.36
CA MET A 1 -7.93 5.26 -23.09
C MET A 1 -7.91 5.09 -21.59
N LYS A 2 -8.85 4.35 -21.00
CA LYS A 2 -8.87 4.12 -19.55
C LYS A 2 -7.93 2.96 -19.19
N PRO A 3 -7.21 3.04 -18.05
CA PRO A 3 -6.32 1.98 -17.61
C PRO A 3 -7.10 0.73 -17.20
N LEU A 4 -6.58 -0.45 -17.55
CA LEU A 4 -7.17 -1.75 -17.23
C LEU A 4 -6.21 -2.53 -16.33
N CYS A 5 -6.77 -3.25 -15.36
CA CYS A 5 -5.98 -4.09 -14.47
C CYS A 5 -5.31 -5.21 -15.29
N PRO A 6 -3.99 -5.44 -15.16
CA PRO A 6 -3.29 -6.49 -15.91
C PRO A 6 -3.65 -7.91 -15.48
N ILE A 7 -4.31 -8.08 -14.33
CA ILE A 7 -4.70 -9.40 -13.80
C ILE A 7 -6.12 -9.76 -14.24
N CYS A 8 -7.08 -8.88 -13.94
CA CYS A 8 -8.50 -9.16 -14.14
C CYS A 8 -9.15 -8.36 -15.28
N HIS A 9 -8.38 -7.53 -16.00
CA HIS A 9 -8.84 -6.67 -17.11
C HIS A 9 -10.01 -5.73 -16.74
N THR A 10 -10.24 -5.51 -15.45
CA THR A 10 -11.26 -4.58 -14.96
C THR A 10 -10.74 -3.14 -15.08
N GLU A 11 -11.64 -2.20 -15.39
CA GLU A 11 -11.35 -0.77 -15.42
C GLU A 11 -10.81 -0.30 -14.06
N MET A 12 -9.65 0.37 -14.08
CA MET A 12 -8.97 0.82 -12.87
C MET A 12 -9.46 2.19 -12.43
N LEU A 13 -9.38 2.45 -11.12
CA LEU A 13 -9.69 3.72 -10.50
C LEU A 13 -8.41 4.53 -10.30
N GLU A 14 -8.43 5.82 -10.64
CA GLU A 14 -7.33 6.75 -10.34
C GLU A 14 -7.57 7.42 -8.98
N ARG A 15 -6.58 7.33 -8.09
CA ARG A 15 -6.57 8.00 -6.78
C ARG A 15 -5.17 8.52 -6.52
N SER A 16 -4.99 9.80 -6.19
CA SER A 16 -3.67 10.35 -5.82
C SER A 16 -2.55 10.03 -6.84
N ASN A 17 -2.85 10.02 -8.13
CA ASN A 17 -1.95 9.64 -9.24
C ASN A 17 -1.53 8.16 -9.27
N ILE A 18 -2.20 7.27 -8.53
CA ILE A 18 -2.03 5.82 -8.61
C ILE A 18 -3.28 5.15 -9.19
N HIS A 19 -3.08 4.08 -9.95
CA HIS A 19 -4.15 3.28 -10.53
C HIS A 19 -4.43 2.05 -9.67
N ILE A 20 -5.65 1.94 -9.14
CA ILE A 20 -6.05 0.89 -8.20
C ILE A 20 -7.10 -0.01 -8.85
N CYS A 21 -6.96 -1.33 -8.65
CA CYS A 21 -7.97 -2.29 -9.08
C CYS A 21 -9.12 -2.34 -8.05
N PRO A 22 -10.38 -2.04 -8.44
CA PRO A 22 -11.50 -2.11 -7.50
C PRO A 22 -11.81 -3.55 -7.04
N ARG A 23 -11.40 -4.56 -7.83
CA ARG A 23 -11.53 -5.96 -7.44
C ARG A 23 -10.51 -6.39 -6.37
N ASN A 24 -9.45 -5.62 -6.16
CA ASN A 24 -8.50 -5.86 -5.07
C ASN A 24 -9.14 -5.59 -3.71
N ASP A 25 -9.98 -4.56 -3.61
CA ASP A 25 -10.68 -4.16 -2.38
C ASP A 25 -11.64 -5.25 -1.87
N ILE A 26 -12.31 -5.95 -2.79
CA ILE A 26 -13.23 -7.06 -2.48
C ILE A 26 -12.57 -8.44 -2.46
N GLY A 27 -11.26 -8.53 -2.71
CA GLY A 27 -10.50 -9.79 -2.71
C GLY A 27 -10.68 -10.69 -3.95
N ASP A 28 -11.28 -10.18 -5.04
CA ASP A 28 -11.47 -10.91 -6.31
C ASP A 28 -10.26 -10.75 -7.26
N CYS A 29 -9.33 -9.85 -6.92
CA CYS A 29 -8.07 -9.63 -7.63
C CYS A 29 -6.95 -9.41 -6.61
N SER A 30 -5.71 -9.77 -6.97
CA SER A 30 -4.52 -9.55 -6.14
C SER A 30 -3.61 -8.46 -6.71
N PHE A 31 -4.20 -7.44 -7.35
CA PHE A 31 -3.42 -6.39 -8.00
C PHE A 31 -3.04 -5.34 -6.97
N ASP A 32 -1.75 -5.24 -6.66
CA ASP A 32 -1.19 -4.25 -5.76
C ASP A 32 -0.49 -3.13 -6.55
N ALA A 33 -1.08 -1.94 -6.53
CA ALA A 33 -0.57 -0.76 -7.22
C ALA A 33 0.76 -0.25 -6.65
N LEU A 34 1.06 -0.55 -5.38
CA LEU A 34 2.28 -0.12 -4.71
C LEU A 34 3.46 -1.03 -5.07
N SER A 35 3.19 -2.30 -5.38
CA SER A 35 4.21 -3.26 -5.82
C SER A 35 4.80 -2.96 -7.19
N LEU A 36 4.10 -2.17 -8.03
CA LEU A 36 4.62 -1.76 -9.35
C LEU A 36 5.59 -0.57 -9.27
N GLY A 37 5.75 0.06 -8.09
CA GLY A 37 6.45 1.32 -7.90
C GLY A 37 7.97 1.26 -7.66
N GLU A 38 8.65 0.15 -7.96
CA GLU A 38 10.12 0.03 -7.78
C GLU A 38 10.96 0.83 -8.81
N ASN A 39 10.42 1.91 -9.38
CA ASN A 39 11.17 2.79 -10.28
C ASN A 39 10.80 4.28 -10.14
N GLU A 40 10.85 4.83 -8.91
CA GLU A 40 11.59 6.07 -8.56
C GLU A 40 11.24 6.59 -7.13
N PRO A 41 12.15 7.33 -6.46
CA PRO A 41 12.12 7.55 -5.02
C PRO A 41 11.47 8.89 -4.64
N ALA A 42 10.42 8.88 -3.82
CA ALA A 42 10.11 10.00 -2.94
C ALA A 42 9.14 9.64 -1.80
N SER A 43 9.66 9.79 -0.58
CA SER A 43 8.96 9.94 0.70
C SER A 43 8.13 8.75 1.20
N VAL A 44 8.83 7.88 1.95
CA VAL A 44 8.49 7.49 3.32
C VAL A 44 7.12 8.01 3.80
N LEU A 45 6.10 7.15 3.79
CA LEU A 45 4.98 7.26 4.72
C LEU A 45 4.94 6.00 5.60
N ASN A 46 5.94 5.92 6.47
CA ASN A 46 5.83 5.61 7.88
C ASN A 46 4.50 4.97 8.39
N GLN A 47 4.21 3.72 8.03
CA GLN A 47 3.20 2.93 8.75
C GLN A 47 3.81 1.76 9.55
N GLU A 48 5.02 1.29 9.21
CA GLU A 48 5.63 0.16 9.91
C GLU A 48 6.60 0.56 11.04
N GLN A 49 7.12 1.79 11.06
CA GLN A 49 8.01 2.26 12.15
C GLN A 49 7.25 2.64 13.43
N THR A 50 6.03 3.17 13.35
CA THR A 50 5.23 3.55 14.54
C THR A 50 4.92 2.34 15.44
N MET A 51 4.79 1.14 14.87
CA MET A 51 4.51 -0.08 15.64
C MET A 51 5.75 -0.65 16.35
N ARG A 52 6.97 -0.34 15.88
CA ARG A 52 8.21 -0.79 16.53
C ARG A 52 8.61 0.14 17.68
N GLU A 53 8.45 1.46 17.51
CA GLU A 53 8.79 2.41 18.58
C GLU A 53 7.86 2.24 19.78
N LEU A 54 6.55 2.02 19.59
CA LEU A 54 5.60 1.89 20.71
C LEU A 54 5.89 0.69 21.64
N ARG A 55 6.56 -0.37 21.15
CA ARG A 55 6.95 -1.54 21.97
C ARG A 55 8.24 -1.34 22.76
N SER A 56 9.08 -0.38 22.39
CA SER A 56 10.34 -0.12 23.10
C SER A 56 10.17 0.72 24.36
N TYR A 57 9.05 1.44 24.54
CA TYR A 57 8.81 2.28 25.72
C TYR A 57 8.14 1.54 26.88
N THR A 58 7.63 0.32 26.70
CA THR A 58 6.92 -0.43 27.75
C THR A 58 7.82 -1.31 28.62
N VAL A 59 9.15 -1.22 28.47
CA VAL A 59 10.11 -1.82 29.41
C VAL A 59 10.96 -0.70 30.04
N SER A 60 10.29 0.25 30.69
CA SER A 60 10.95 0.99 31.77
C SER A 60 10.81 0.14 33.02
N GLU A 61 11.89 -0.55 33.39
CA GLU A 61 11.99 -1.32 34.62
C GLU A 61 11.54 -0.46 35.81
N CYS A 62 10.39 -0.81 36.38
CA CYS A 62 10.01 -0.36 37.71
C CYS A 62 10.22 -1.54 38.66
N LYS A 63 11.33 -1.41 39.40
CA LYS A 63 11.61 -1.92 40.76
C LYS A 63 12.50 -3.14 40.89
#